data_AF-A0A2S5CFR6-F1
#
_entry.id   AF-A0A2S5CFR6-F1
#
_cell.length_a   1.000
_cell.length_b   1.000
_cell.length_c   1.000
_cell.angle_alpha   90.00
_cell.angle_beta   90.00
_cell.angle_gamma   90.00
#
_symmetry.space_group_name_H-M   'P 1'
#
loop_
_entity.id
_entity.type
_entity.pdbx_description
1 polymer ?
#
loop_
_entity_poly.entity_id
_entity_poly.type
_entity_poly.pdbx_seq_one_letter_code
_entity_poly.pdbx_strand_id
1 'polypeptide(L)' 'MLNAADFKIGAAAADANDFIIYNAVTGALSYDADGNGAGAAVQIAILGVNLALTNADFVVI' A
#
# COMPACT_ATOMS: atom_id res chain seq x y z
N MET A 1 13.42 -6.17 -0.44
CA MET A 1 12.73 -5.50 0.69
C MET A 1 12.26 -4.16 0.17
N LEU A 2 10.99 -3.83 0.36
CA LEU A 2 10.44 -2.52 -0.02
C LEU A 2 11.00 -1.40 0.87
N ASN A 3 11.13 -0.16 0.38
CA ASN A 3 11.49 0.98 1.23
C ASN A 3 10.33 1.28 2.19
N ALA A 4 10.61 1.70 3.42
CA ALA A 4 9.56 2.10 4.37
C ALA A 4 8.74 3.29 3.87
N ALA A 5 9.36 4.18 3.10
CA ALA A 5 8.68 5.32 2.48
C ALA A 5 7.76 4.88 1.32
N ASP A 6 7.91 3.65 0.80
CA ASP A 6 7.12 3.18 -0.33
C ASP A 6 5.81 2.46 0.10
N PHE A 7 5.58 2.34 1.41
CA PHE A 7 4.48 1.58 1.99
C PHE A 7 3.59 2.42 2.91
N LYS A 8 2.29 2.41 2.63
CA LYS A 8 1.28 3.12 3.40
C LYS A 8 0.24 2.18 4.00
N ILE A 9 -0.05 2.35 5.28
CA ILE A 9 -1.34 1.91 5.85
C ILE A 9 -2.34 3.06 5.71
N GLY A 10 -3.41 2.86 4.93
CA GLY A 10 -4.39 3.89 4.60
C GLY A 10 -5.35 3.49 3.49
N ALA A 11 -6.28 4.38 3.15
CA ALA A 11 -7.24 4.15 2.06
C ALA A 11 -6.72 4.57 0.68
N ALA A 12 -5.68 5.41 0.64
CA ALA A 12 -5.02 5.92 -0.55
C ALA A 12 -3.59 6.39 -0.17
N ALA A 13 -2.78 6.75 -1.16
CA ALA A 13 -1.51 7.43 -0.96
C ALA A 13 -1.69 8.77 -0.21
N ALA A 14 -0.70 9.14 0.59
CA ALA A 14 -0.68 10.35 1.41
C ALA A 14 0.48 11.29 1.05
N ASP A 15 1.59 10.76 0.54
CA ASP A 15 2.71 11.55 0.02
C ASP A 15 3.15 11.09 -1.37
N ALA A 16 4.31 11.53 -1.87
CA ALA A 16 4.70 11.35 -3.26
C ALA A 16 5.24 9.95 -3.60
N ASN A 17 5.30 9.05 -2.62
CA ASN A 17 6.03 7.80 -2.72
C ASN A 17 5.26 6.61 -2.13
N ASP A 18 3.99 6.74 -1.78
CA ASP A 18 3.17 5.65 -1.24
C ASP A 18 2.69 4.68 -2.37
N PHE A 19 3.60 3.85 -2.89
CA PHE A 19 3.31 2.94 -4.01
C PHE A 19 2.51 1.69 -3.60
N ILE A 20 2.73 1.15 -2.40
CA ILE A 20 2.01 -0.01 -1.88
C ILE A 20 1.13 0.44 -0.73
N ILE A 21 -0.18 0.25 -0.85
CA ILE A 21 -1.17 0.76 0.10
C ILE A 21 -1.98 -0.40 0.66
N TYR A 22 -1.99 -0.54 1.98
CA TYR A 22 -2.84 -1.48 2.71
C TYR A 22 -3.93 -0.74 3.48
N ASN A 23 -5.19 -1.00 3.14
CA ASN A 23 -6.33 -0.50 3.88
C ASN A 23 -6.69 -1.46 5.02
N ALA A 24 -6.32 -1.10 6.24
CA ALA A 24 -6.56 -1.92 7.44
C ALA A 24 -8.06 -2.14 7.76
N VAL A 25 -8.96 -1.30 7.24
CA VAL A 25 -10.41 -1.41 7.45
C VAL A 25 -11.03 -2.44 6.52
N THR A 26 -10.61 -2.47 5.25
CA THR A 26 -11.20 -3.35 4.23
C THR A 26 -10.35 -4.59 3.92
N GLY A 27 -9.09 -4.60 4.33
CA GLY A 27 -8.11 -5.62 3.95
C GLY A 27 -7.55 -5.44 2.53
N ALA A 28 -7.95 -4.41 1.79
CA ALA A 28 -7.47 -4.20 0.43
C ALA A 28 -5.96 -3.88 0.41
N LEU A 29 -5.22 -4.59 -0.42
CA LEU A 29 -3.85 -4.23 -0.80
C LEU A 29 -3.88 -3.74 -2.24
N SER A 30 -3.39 -2.53 -2.46
CA SER A 30 -3.40 -1.86 -3.76
C SER A 30 -2.01 -1.36 -4.14
N TYR A 31 -1.76 -1.29 -5.43
CA TYR A 31 -0.60 -0.62 -6.03
C TYR A 31 -1.03 0.70 -6.64
N ASP A 32 -0.42 1.79 -6.19
CA ASP A 32 -0.56 3.11 -6.79
C ASP A 32 0.65 3.39 -7.68
N ALA A 33 0.43 3.56 -8.99
CA ALA A 33 1.49 3.71 -9.96
C ALA A 33 2.16 5.09 -9.91
N ASP A 34 1.48 6.12 -9.43
CA ASP A 34 2.05 7.45 -9.26
C ASP A 34 2.52 7.73 -7.82
N GLY A 35 2.21 6.82 -6.91
CA GLY A 35 2.58 6.85 -5.50
C GLY A 35 1.97 8.01 -4.72
N ASN A 36 1.14 8.86 -5.33
CA ASN A 36 0.64 10.10 -4.74
C ASN A 36 -0.89 10.24 -4.78
N GLY A 37 -1.60 9.27 -5.34
CA GLY A 37 -3.06 9.19 -5.32
C GLY A 37 -3.74 10.11 -6.33
N ALA A 38 -3.00 10.71 -7.27
CA ALA A 38 -3.61 11.46 -8.37
C ALA A 38 -4.36 10.51 -9.33
N GLY A 39 -3.80 9.33 -9.55
CA GLY A 39 -4.38 8.20 -10.26
C GLY A 39 -5.12 7.26 -9.31
N ALA A 40 -6.01 6.44 -9.87
CA ALA A 40 -6.66 5.39 -9.10
C ALA A 40 -5.67 4.25 -8.83
N ALA A 41 -5.42 3.95 -7.56
CA ALA A 41 -4.68 2.75 -7.17
C ALA A 41 -5.43 1.48 -7.61
N VAL A 42 -4.68 0.50 -8.10
CA VAL A 42 -5.22 -0.79 -8.54
C VAL A 42 -5.14 -1.79 -7.40
N GLN A 43 -6.29 -2.35 -7.00
CA GLN A 43 -6.30 -3.41 -6.00
C GLN A 43 -5.69 -4.69 -6.57
N ILE A 44 -4.71 -5.25 -5.87
CA ILE A 44 -3.97 -6.45 -6.29
C ILE A 44 -4.18 -7.65 -5.36
N ALA A 45 -4.64 -7.44 -4.13
CA ALA A 45 -5.00 -8.51 -3.22
C ALA A 45 -6.05 -8.08 -2.16
N ILE A 46 -6.58 -9.07 -1.45
CA ILE A 46 -7.35 -8.91 -0.21
C ILE A 46 -6.62 -9.70 0.86
N LEU A 47 -6.28 -9.03 1.96
CA LEU A 47 -5.66 -9.60 3.16
C LEU A 47 -6.67 -9.59 4.32
N GLY A 48 -6.24 -10.06 5.50
CA GLY A 48 -6.99 -9.83 6.73
C GLY A 48 -7.09 -8.34 7.07
N VAL A 49 -8.05 -7.96 7.92
CA VAL A 49 -8.18 -6.60 8.47
C VAL A 49 -7.27 -6.42 9.68
N ASN A 50 -6.89 -5.17 9.99
CA ASN A 50 -6.10 -4.80 11.16
C ASN A 50 -4.76 -5.57 11.32
N LEU A 51 -4.14 -5.95 10.21
CA LEU A 51 -2.79 -6.53 10.25
C LEU A 51 -1.76 -5.44 10.55
N ALA A 52 -0.79 -5.76 11.40
CA ALA A 52 0.36 -4.91 11.68
C ALA A 52 1.44 -5.06 10.61
N LEU A 53 1.06 -4.87 9.33
CA LEU A 53 2.00 -4.98 8.20
C LEU A 53 3.03 -3.86 8.23
N THR A 54 4.20 -4.19 7.72
CA THR A 54 5.33 -3.29 7.52
C THR A 54 5.87 -3.45 6.11
N ASN A 55 6.74 -2.54 5.67
CA ASN A 55 7.43 -2.68 4.39
C ASN A 55 8.29 -3.95 4.30
N ALA A 56 8.71 -4.53 5.44
CA ALA A 56 9.49 -5.77 5.48
C ALA A 56 8.69 -7.00 5.08
N ASP A 57 7.36 -6.94 5.10
CA ASP A 57 6.47 -8.01 4.65
C ASP A 57 6.36 -8.09 3.12
N PHE A 58 6.97 -7.13 2.41
CA PHE A 58 6.92 -7.03 0.95
C PHE A 58 8.30 -7.17 0.30
N VAL A 59 8.35 -8.01 -0.74
CA VAL A 59 9.48 -8.12 -1.65
C VAL A 59 8.97 -7.82 -3.06
N VAL A 60 9.56 -6.82 -3.70
CA VAL A 60 9.34 -6.47 -5.11
C VAL A 60 10.55 -6.96 -5.90
N ILE A 61 10.33 -7.61 -7.04
CA ILE A 61 11.35 -8.26 -7.90
C ILE A 61 11.33 -7.73 -9.33
#